data_AF-A0A837CAU2-F1
#
_entry.id   AF-A0A837CAU2-F1
#
_cell.length_a   1.000
_cell.length_b   1.000
_cell.length_c   1.000
_cell.angle_alpha   90.00
_cell.angle_beta   90.00
_cell.angle_gamma   90.00
#
_symmetry.space_group_name_H-M   'P 1'
#
loop_
_entity.id
_entity.type
_entity.pdbx_description
1 polymer ?
#
loop_
_entity_poly.entity_id
_entity_poly.type
_entity_poly.pdbx_seq_one_letter_code
_entity_poly.pdbx_strand_id
1 'polypeptide(L)' 'MPGSGVAILFAPDAQEVYPSNFETFVGPGDLAKPLCGAFRPGHFRGVATVVCKLFNMVQPHVAFLARRMFSNA' A
#
# COMPACT_ATOMS: atom_id res chain seq x y z
N MET A 1 20.10 6.06 6.47
CA MET A 1 20.63 5.14 5.45
C MET A 1 21.79 5.80 4.70
N PRO A 2 23.02 5.78 5.23
CA PRO A 2 24.18 6.29 4.49
C PRO A 2 24.53 5.31 3.36
N GLY A 3 24.69 5.81 2.13
CA GLY A 3 25.23 5.04 0.99
C GLY A 3 24.21 4.39 0.05
N SER A 4 22.90 4.52 0.27
CA SER A 4 21.87 3.91 -0.61
C SER A 4 21.39 4.82 -1.76
N GLY A 5 21.92 6.03 -1.89
CA GLY A 5 21.52 6.98 -2.95
C GLY A 5 20.09 7.53 -2.82
N VAL A 6 19.45 7.36 -1.66
CA VAL A 6 18.08 7.85 -1.41
C VAL A 6 18.11 9.35 -1.11
N ALA A 7 17.40 10.14 -1.92
CA ALA A 7 17.29 11.59 -1.74
C ALA A 7 16.31 11.98 -0.62
N ILE A 8 15.20 11.24 -0.47
CA ILE A 8 14.12 11.54 0.48
C ILE A 8 13.64 10.24 1.13
N LEU A 9 13.49 10.28 2.45
CA LEU A 9 12.73 9.29 3.21
C LEU A 9 11.38 9.91 3.58
N PHE A 10 10.31 9.42 2.96
CA PHE A 10 8.95 9.82 3.31
C PHE A 10 8.41 8.88 4.40
N ALA A 11 8.28 9.40 5.62
CA ALA A 11 7.87 8.64 6.81
C ALA A 11 6.80 9.40 7.59
N PRO A 12 5.58 9.54 7.04
CA PRO A 12 4.49 10.23 7.72
C PRO A 12 3.96 9.42 8.90
N ASP A 13 3.40 10.12 9.89
CA ASP A 13 2.64 9.51 10.96
C ASP A 13 1.33 8.90 10.44
N ALA A 14 0.82 7.89 11.15
CA ALA A 14 -0.42 7.22 10.78
C ALA A 14 -1.61 8.19 10.72
N GLN A 15 -1.66 9.23 11.55
CA GLN A 15 -2.73 10.22 11.54
C GLN A 15 -2.69 11.15 10.32
N GLU A 16 -1.49 11.41 9.76
CA GLU A 16 -1.34 12.17 8.52
C GLU A 16 -1.84 11.36 7.32
N VAL A 17 -1.65 10.04 7.36
CA VAL A 17 -2.16 9.12 6.32
C VAL A 17 -3.63 8.78 6.55
N TYR A 18 -4.11 8.70 7.78
CA TYR A 18 -5.46 8.27 8.15
C TYR A 18 -6.07 9.24 9.18
N PRO A 19 -6.71 10.33 8.73
CA PRO A 19 -7.37 11.27 9.63
C PRO A 19 -8.56 10.63 10.33
N SER A 20 -8.99 11.24 11.45
CA SER A 20 -10.20 10.88 12.17
C SER A 20 -11.40 10.88 11.21
N ASN A 21 -12.11 9.75 11.12
CA ASN A 21 -13.22 9.48 10.19
C ASN A 21 -12.81 9.12 8.75
N PHE A 22 -11.63 8.53 8.57
CA PHE A 22 -11.27 7.94 7.28
C PHE A 22 -12.16 6.74 6.94
N GLU A 23 -13.00 6.88 5.91
CA GLU A 23 -13.98 5.87 5.49
C GLU A 23 -13.83 5.44 4.01
N THR A 24 -12.84 5.95 3.30
CA THR A 24 -12.61 5.62 1.88
C THR A 24 -11.67 4.43 1.75
N PHE A 25 -12.01 3.46 0.91
CA PHE A 25 -11.15 2.28 0.68
C PHE A 25 -11.11 1.91 -0.79
N VAL A 26 -9.99 1.31 -1.21
CA VAL A 26 -9.85 0.74 -2.55
C VAL A 26 -10.13 -0.77 -2.49
N GLY A 27 -11.10 -1.23 -3.28
CA GLY A 27 -11.47 -2.63 -3.40
C GLY A 27 -10.69 -3.33 -4.51
N PRO A 28 -9.77 -4.27 -4.19
CA PRO A 28 -9.00 -5.01 -5.20
C PRO A 28 -9.78 -6.12 -5.93
N GLY A 29 -11.07 -6.29 -5.62
CA GLY A 29 -11.94 -7.28 -6.28
C GLY A 29 -11.56 -8.74 -5.99
N ASP A 30 -11.92 -9.63 -6.91
CA ASP A 30 -11.80 -11.09 -6.73
C ASP A 30 -10.36 -11.60 -6.69
N LEU A 31 -9.42 -10.87 -7.31
CA LEU A 31 -7.99 -11.19 -7.28
C LEU A 31 -7.41 -11.23 -5.86
N ALA A 32 -8.05 -10.54 -4.90
CA ALA A 32 -7.61 -10.48 -3.52
C ALA A 32 -8.18 -11.61 -2.63
N LYS A 33 -9.05 -12.49 -3.16
CA LYS A 33 -9.70 -13.54 -2.38
C LYS A 33 -8.82 -14.79 -2.16
N PRO A 34 -8.03 -15.28 -3.13
CA PRO A 34 -7.25 -16.50 -2.96
C PRO A 34 -6.04 -16.35 -2.02
N LEU A 35 -5.39 -17.48 -1.70
CA LEU A 35 -4.13 -17.55 -0.96
C LEU A 35 -4.17 -16.76 0.35
N CYS A 36 -3.28 -15.77 0.56
CA CYS A 36 -3.27 -14.94 1.76
C CYS A 36 -4.61 -14.22 2.00
N GLY A 37 -5.37 -13.94 0.95
CA GLY A 37 -6.69 -13.31 1.03
C GLY A 37 -7.71 -14.17 1.77
N ALA A 38 -7.61 -15.49 1.63
CA ALA A 38 -8.49 -16.44 2.30
C ALA A 38 -8.20 -16.52 3.80
N PHE A 39 -6.92 -16.40 4.19
CA PHE A 39 -6.50 -16.46 5.59
C PHE A 39 -6.51 -15.09 6.29
N ARG A 40 -6.52 -13.99 5.53
CA ARG A 40 -6.45 -12.62 6.06
C ARG A 40 -7.52 -11.73 5.42
N PRO A 41 -8.80 -11.90 5.77
CA PRO A 41 -9.89 -11.09 5.23
C PRO A 41 -9.60 -9.59 5.37
N GLY A 42 -9.78 -8.84 4.29
CA GLY A 42 -9.55 -7.39 4.27
C GLY A 42 -8.09 -6.93 4.16
N HIS A 43 -7.10 -7.83 4.24
CA HIS A 43 -5.67 -7.48 4.16
C HIS A 43 -5.33 -6.70 2.88
N PHE A 44 -5.72 -7.22 1.72
CA PHE A 44 -5.43 -6.57 0.44
C PHE A 44 -6.25 -5.29 0.19
N ARG A 45 -7.41 -5.12 0.83
CA ARG A 45 -8.13 -3.83 0.84
C ARG A 45 -7.27 -2.76 1.53
N GLY A 46 -6.66 -3.10 2.66
CA GLY A 46 -5.72 -2.21 3.36
C GLY A 46 -4.49 -1.88 2.51
N VAL A 47 -3.87 -2.90 1.90
CA VAL A 47 -2.70 -2.72 1.01
C VAL A 47 -3.03 -1.82 -0.18
N ALA A 48 -4.13 -2.10 -0.90
CA ALA A 48 -4.54 -1.29 -2.05
C ALA A 48 -4.85 0.16 -1.65
N THR A 49 -5.47 0.35 -0.48
CA THR A 49 -5.80 1.68 0.03
C THR A 49 -4.54 2.49 0.36
N VAL A 50 -3.58 1.93 1.11
CA VAL A 50 -2.36 2.66 1.48
C VAL A 50 -1.49 2.96 0.26
N VAL A 51 -1.36 2.01 -0.68
CA VAL A 51 -0.57 2.23 -1.91
C VAL A 51 -1.18 3.34 -2.75
N CYS A 52 -2.51 3.36 -2.91
CA CYS A 52 -3.19 4.44 -3.63
C CYS A 52 -2.93 5.81 -2.98
N LYS A 53 -3.01 5.90 -1.64
CA LYS A 53 -2.69 7.15 -0.92
C LYS A 53 -1.24 7.58 -1.12
N LEU A 54 -0.29 6.65 -1.02
CA LEU A 54 1.13 6.95 -1.23
C LEU A 54 1.43 7.41 -2.65
N PHE A 55 0.80 6.81 -3.67
CA PHE A 55 0.94 7.28 -5.06
C PHE A 55 0.37 8.69 -5.23
N ASN A 56 -0.77 8.98 -4.61
CA ASN A 56 -1.36 10.31 -4.66
C ASN A 56 -0.50 11.37 -3.94
N MET A 57 0.17 11.00 -2.84
CA MET A 57 1.04 11.91 -2.07
C MET A 57 2.42 12.12 -2.73
N VAL A 58 3.03 11.05 -3.24
CA VAL A 58 4.42 11.07 -3.74
C VAL A 58 4.49 11.33 -5.24
N GLN A 59 3.43 11.04 -5.99
CA GLN A 59 3.37 11.15 -7.45
C GLN A 59 4.58 10.50 -8.16
N PRO A 60 4.87 9.21 -7.90
CA PRO A 60 6.05 8.57 -8.47
C PRO A 60 5.86 8.32 -9.98
N HIS A 61 6.92 8.52 -10.75
CA HIS A 61 6.97 8.10 -12.16
C HIS A 61 7.08 6.57 -12.30
N VAL A 62 7.79 5.94 -11.36
CA VAL A 62 7.97 4.47 -11.29
C VAL A 62 7.91 4.05 -9.83
N ALA A 63 7.21 2.96 -9.55
CA ALA A 63 7.13 2.35 -8.23
C ALA A 63 7.66 0.92 -8.26
N PHE A 64 8.56 0.58 -7.34
CA PHE A 64 9.08 -0.78 -7.18
C PHE A 64 8.33 -1.48 -6.06
N LEU A 65 7.68 -2.60 -6.38
CA LEU A 65 6.99 -3.45 -5.42
C LEU A 65 7.61 -4.84 -5.45
N ALA A 66 7.86 -5.41 -4.26
CA ALA A 66 8.43 -6.74 -4.18
C ALA A 66 7.40 -7.78 -4.67
N ARG A 67 7.85 -8.76 -5.45
CA ARG A 67 7.02 -9.87 -5.93
C ARG A 67 6.26 -10.56 -4.80
N ARG A 68 6.87 -10.69 -3.61
CA ARG A 68 6.23 -11.27 -2.41
C ARG A 68 4.97 -10.52 -1.92
N MET A 69 4.75 -9.28 -2.35
CA MET A 69 3.54 -8.51 -2.01
C MET A 69 2.33 -8.90 -2.87
N PHE A 70 2.57 -9.55 -4.01
CA PHE A 70 1.54 -10.12 -4.85
C PHE A 70 1.59 -11.64 -4.69
N SER A 71 0.61 -12.18 -3.97
CA SER A 71 0.44 -13.62 -3.88
C SER A 71 0.26 -14.16 -5.30
N ASN A 72 1.05 -15.18 -5.69
CA ASN A 72 1.09 -15.76 -7.04
C ASN A 72 -0.29 -15.78 -7.70
N ALA A 73 -0.42 -15.05 -8.81
CA ALA A 73 -1.31 -15.46 -9.88
C ALA A 73 -0.74 -16.75 -10.52
#